data_AF-A0AAW8XVM5-F1
#
_entry.id   AF-A0AAW8XVM5-F1
#
_cell.length_a   1.000
_cell.length_b   1.000
_cell.length_c   1.000
_cell.angle_alpha   90.00
_cell.angle_beta   90.00
_cell.angle_gamma   90.00
#
_symmetry.space_group_name_H-M   'P 1'
#
loop_
_entity.id
_entity.type
_entity.pdbx_description
1 polymer ?
#
loop_
_entity_poly.entity_id
_entity_poly.type
_entity_poly.pdbx_seq_one_letter_code
_entity_poly.pdbx_strand_id
1 'polypeptide(L)'
;MAGENAIKAIKPHSRGTRPRRERIEVWVSIDEKKELAERADQAGLSNAAFLRAVGLNLPIGSRADLEAVRQLAKVNGDLGRVAGLLKLWLAEKRGQGARPIDVEVMMMDFRAIQEDMRALMGGISK
;
A
#
# COMPACT_ATOMS: atom_id res chain seq x y z
N MET A 1 39.98 -48.87 -16.75
CA MET A 1 40.62 -47.56 -16.50
C MET A 1 39.73 -46.52 -17.16
N ALA A 2 38.89 -45.84 -16.38
CA ALA A 2 39.10 -44.44 -15.94
C ALA A 2 38.75 -43.44 -17.06
N GLY A 3 37.83 -42.50 -16.91
CA GLY A 3 37.01 -42.13 -15.76
C GLY A 3 35.83 -41.30 -16.22
N GLU A 4 34.71 -41.46 -15.51
CA GLU A 4 33.49 -40.70 -15.67
C GLU A 4 33.74 -39.22 -15.41
N ASN A 5 33.23 -38.39 -16.32
CA ASN A 5 33.18 -36.96 -16.19
C ASN A 5 32.50 -36.58 -14.87
N ALA A 6 33.29 -36.07 -13.94
CA ALA A 6 32.83 -35.50 -12.69
C ALA A 6 31.95 -34.29 -12.98
N ILE A 7 30.63 -34.53 -13.06
CA ILE A 7 29.59 -33.52 -12.97
C ILE A 7 29.80 -32.83 -11.64
N LYS A 8 30.39 -31.63 -11.71
CA LYS A 8 30.70 -30.79 -10.56
C LYS A 8 29.40 -30.51 -9.81
N ALA A 9 29.27 -31.15 -8.64
CA ALA A 9 28.10 -31.07 -7.80
C ALA A 9 27.70 -29.61 -7.52
N ILE A 10 26.53 -29.21 -8.02
CA ILE A 10 25.90 -27.94 -7.71
C ILE A 10 25.49 -28.00 -6.23
N LYS A 11 26.22 -27.31 -5.36
CA LYS A 11 25.87 -27.20 -3.94
C LYS A 11 24.54 -26.46 -3.79
N PRO A 12 23.56 -26.99 -3.03
CA PRO A 12 22.31 -26.28 -2.80
C PRO A 12 22.54 -25.12 -1.84
N HIS A 13 22.29 -23.89 -2.31
CA HIS A 13 22.16 -22.74 -1.42
C HIS A 13 20.73 -22.70 -0.84
N SER A 14 20.59 -23.06 0.44
CA SER A 14 19.33 -22.95 1.16
C SER A 14 19.02 -21.47 1.47
N ARG A 15 18.14 -20.87 0.68
CA ARG A 15 17.39 -19.67 1.08
C ARG A 15 15.90 -19.87 0.79
N GLY A 16 15.22 -20.48 1.76
CA GLY A 16 13.77 -20.52 1.88
C GLY A 16 13.06 -21.69 1.19
N THR A 17 11.97 -22.14 1.81
CA THR A 17 11.11 -23.30 1.48
C THR A 17 10.30 -23.14 0.16
N ARG A 18 10.63 -22.20 -0.72
CA ARG A 18 9.85 -21.92 -1.93
C ARG A 18 10.59 -22.46 -3.16
N PRO A 19 9.97 -23.29 -4.02
CA PRO A 19 10.65 -23.92 -5.15
C PRO A 19 10.89 -22.89 -6.28
N ARG A 20 11.83 -21.97 -6.08
CA ARG A 20 12.36 -21.09 -7.12
C ARG A 20 13.73 -21.62 -7.50
N ARG A 21 13.75 -22.59 -8.41
CA ARG A 21 14.98 -23.30 -8.82
C ARG A 21 15.66 -22.66 -10.03
N GLU A 22 14.89 -21.96 -10.87
CA GLU A 22 15.37 -21.28 -12.06
C GLU A 22 15.72 -19.82 -11.76
N ARG A 23 16.86 -19.36 -12.27
CA ARG A 23 17.34 -17.98 -12.15
C ARG A 23 17.43 -17.35 -13.54
N ILE A 24 16.94 -16.12 -13.65
CA ILE A 24 17.16 -15.28 -14.83
C ILE A 24 18.30 -14.32 -14.50
N GLU A 25 19.36 -14.35 -15.30
CA GLU A 25 20.46 -13.39 -15.22
C GLU A 25 20.29 -12.34 -16.30
N VAL A 26 20.29 -11.07 -15.88
CA VAL A 26 20.14 -9.92 -16.78
C VAL A 26 21.37 -9.04 -16.60
N TRP A 27 22.12 -8.86 -17.68
CA TRP A 27 23.22 -7.92 -17.71
C TRP A 27 22.65 -6.52 -17.89
N VAL A 28 23.05 -5.61 -17.00
CA VAL A 28 22.61 -4.21 -16.99
C VAL A 28 23.82 -3.32 -16.78
N SER A 29 23.77 -2.12 -17.37
CA SER A 29 24.68 -1.03 -17.06
C SER A 29 24.45 -0.51 -15.63
N ILE A 30 25.38 0.34 -15.16
CA ILE A 30 25.29 0.95 -13.82
C ILE A 30 24.03 1.83 -13.72
N ASP A 31 23.75 2.61 -14.76
CA ASP A 31 22.60 3.51 -14.80
C ASP A 31 21.28 2.74 -14.82
N GLU A 32 21.18 1.70 -15.64
CA GLU A 32 20.01 0.82 -15.69
C GLU A 32 19.78 0.13 -14.33
N LYS A 33 20.85 -0.32 -13.65
CA LYS A 33 20.72 -0.91 -12.32
C LYS A 33 20.18 0.08 -11.30
N LYS A 34 20.62 1.34 -11.37
CA LYS A 34 20.16 2.41 -10.47
C LYS A 34 18.69 2.74 -10.72
N GLU A 35 18.30 2.90 -11.98
CA GLU A 35 16.92 3.15 -12.39
C GLU A 35 15.99 2.01 -11.94
N LEU A 36 16.39 0.75 -12.15
CA LEU A 36 15.63 -0.42 -11.70
C LEU A 36 15.50 -0.49 -10.18
N ALA A 37 16.53 -0.07 -9.44
CA ALA A 37 16.48 -0.03 -7.99
C ALA A 37 15.52 1.06 -7.49
N GLU A 38 15.53 2.24 -8.11
CA GLU A 38 14.65 3.34 -7.76
C GLU A 38 13.18 3.00 -8.05
N ARG A 39 12.87 2.45 -9.22
CA ARG A 39 11.51 1.98 -9.55
C ARG A 39 11.05 0.86 -8.63
N ALA A 40 11.94 -0.08 -8.29
CA ALA A 40 11.62 -1.13 -7.33
C ALA A 40 11.32 -0.56 -5.94
N ASP A 41 12.05 0.46 -5.49
CA ASP A 41 11.82 1.10 -4.21
C ASP A 41 10.50 1.91 -4.18
N GLN A 42 10.18 2.63 -5.26
CA GLN A 42 8.90 3.31 -5.44
C GLN A 42 7.72 2.33 -5.39
N ALA A 43 7.87 1.14 -5.98
CA ALA A 43 6.91 0.04 -5.90
C ALA A 43 6.93 -0.73 -4.56
N GLY A 44 7.95 -0.47 -3.74
CA GLY A 44 8.19 -1.18 -2.49
C GLY A 44 8.56 -2.65 -2.59
N LEU A 45 9.11 -3.04 -3.73
CA LEU A 45 9.51 -4.39 -4.04
C LEU A 45 11.04 -4.48 -4.03
N SER A 46 11.59 -5.68 -3.83
CA SER A 46 12.99 -5.93 -4.17
C SER A 46 13.16 -5.92 -5.68
N ASN A 47 14.36 -5.59 -6.19
CA ASN A 47 14.61 -5.55 -7.64
C ASN A 47 14.16 -6.83 -8.36
N ALA A 48 14.39 -8.00 -7.76
CA ALA A 48 13.95 -9.28 -8.32
C ALA A 48 12.42 -9.46 -8.30
N ALA A 49 11.74 -8.96 -7.27
CA ALA A 49 10.28 -8.98 -7.20
C ALA A 49 9.65 -7.98 -8.18
N PHE A 50 10.23 -6.78 -8.33
CA PHE A 50 9.83 -5.78 -9.30
C PHE A 50 9.98 -6.29 -10.74
N LEU A 51 11.16 -6.78 -11.12
CA LEU A 51 11.40 -7.33 -12.47
C LEU A 51 10.50 -8.53 -12.77
N ARG A 52 10.23 -9.38 -11.78
CA ARG A 52 9.27 -10.48 -11.93
C ARG A 52 7.85 -9.98 -12.15
N ALA A 53 7.43 -8.94 -11.43
CA ALA A 53 6.10 -8.35 -11.60
C ALA A 53 5.96 -7.72 -12.98
N VAL A 54 6.94 -6.92 -13.42
CA VAL A 54 6.98 -6.35 -14.77
C VAL A 54 6.98 -7.44 -15.85
N GLY A 55 7.86 -8.43 -15.74
CA GLY A 55 7.99 -9.50 -16.74
C GLY A 55 6.80 -10.45 -16.82
N LEU A 56 5.97 -10.51 -15.77
CA LEU A 56 4.72 -11.28 -15.75
C LEU A 56 3.47 -10.40 -15.92
N ASN A 57 3.65 -9.11 -16.21
CA ASN A 57 2.57 -8.11 -16.29
C ASN A 57 1.63 -8.14 -15.07
N LEU A 58 2.20 -8.33 -13.87
CA LEU A 58 1.47 -8.29 -12.61
C LEU A 58 1.29 -6.82 -12.19
N PRO A 59 0.17 -6.48 -11.54
CA PRO A 59 -0.05 -5.14 -11.02
C PRO A 59 1.02 -4.79 -9.97
N ILE A 60 1.59 -3.60 -10.09
CA ILE A 60 2.61 -3.06 -9.18
C ILE A 60 1.97 -1.87 -8.47
N GLY A 61 1.70 -2.02 -7.17
CA GLY A 61 1.22 -0.92 -6.33
C GLY A 61 2.36 0.03 -5.97
N SER A 62 2.10 1.34 -6.01
CA SER A 62 3.05 2.35 -5.55
C SER A 62 3.05 2.45 -4.02
N ARG A 63 4.23 2.52 -3.39
CA ARG A 63 4.36 2.78 -1.95
C ARG A 63 3.87 4.17 -1.56
N ALA A 64 4.06 5.16 -2.43
CA ALA A 64 3.62 6.52 -2.18
C ALA A 64 2.11 6.59 -2.02
N ASP A 65 1.39 5.81 -2.83
CA ASP A 65 -0.08 5.73 -2.80
C ASP A 65 -0.56 5.12 -1.48
N LEU A 66 0.12 4.07 -0.99
CA LEU A 66 -0.20 3.44 0.30
C LEU A 66 0.05 4.37 1.49
N GLU A 67 1.13 5.15 1.49
CA GLU A 67 1.41 6.10 2.57
C GLU A 67 0.41 7.27 2.54
N ALA A 68 0.10 7.80 1.35
CA ALA A 68 -0.93 8.83 1.19
C ALA A 68 -2.30 8.35 1.70
N VAL A 69 -2.70 7.12 1.35
CA VAL A 69 -3.94 6.50 1.85
C VAL A 69 -3.92 6.36 3.37
N ARG A 70 -2.77 5.98 3.96
CA ARG A 70 -2.64 5.89 5.43
C ARG A 70 -2.80 7.23 6.12
N GLN A 71 -2.16 8.28 5.61
CA GLN A 71 -2.30 9.64 6.16
C GLN A 71 -3.74 10.11 6.06
N LEU A 72 -4.39 9.84 4.93
CA LEU A 72 -5.78 10.21 4.68
C LEU A 72 -6.75 9.47 5.60
N ALA A 73 -6.47 8.19 5.89
CA ALA A 73 -7.23 7.41 6.87
C ALA A 73 -7.12 7.99 8.30
N LYS A 74 -5.94 8.49 8.68
CA LYS A 74 -5.73 9.15 9.98
C LYS A 74 -6.56 10.42 10.10
N VAL A 75 -6.53 11.29 9.08
CA VAL A 75 -7.35 12.51 9.02
C VAL A 75 -8.84 12.17 9.17
N ASN A 76 -9.32 11.12 8.50
CA ASN A 76 -10.71 10.66 8.64
C ASN A 76 -11.05 10.18 10.06
N GLY A 77 -10.11 9.56 10.76
CA GLY A 77 -10.26 9.23 12.18
C GLY A 77 -10.41 10.46 13.06
N ASP A 78 -9.58 11.49 12.83
CA ASP A 78 -9.62 12.74 13.58
C ASP A 78 -10.93 13.51 13.36
N LEU A 79 -11.41 13.53 12.12
CA LEU A 79 -12.72 14.07 11.75
C LEU A 79 -13.88 13.36 12.47
N GLY A 80 -13.82 12.03 12.61
CA GLY A 80 -14.79 11.27 13.41
C GLY A 80 -14.80 11.67 14.89
N ARG A 81 -13.64 12.03 15.45
CA ARG A 81 -13.52 12.52 16.83
C ARG A 81 -14.13 13.90 17.00
N VAL A 82 -13.88 14.83 16.06
CA VAL A 82 -14.48 16.18 16.04
C VAL A 82 -16.01 16.08 15.98
N ALA A 83 -16.53 15.23 15.11
CA ALA A 83 -17.95 14.90 15.02
C ALA A 83 -18.54 14.41 16.36
N GLY A 84 -17.83 13.56 17.08
CA GLY A 84 -18.24 13.08 18.41
C GLY A 84 -18.29 14.21 19.45
N LEU A 85 -17.27 15.07 19.48
CA LEU A 85 -17.21 16.23 20.37
C LEU A 85 -18.34 17.23 20.08
N LEU A 86 -18.65 17.48 18.80
CA LEU A 86 -19.75 18.34 18.42
C LEU A 86 -21.09 17.79 18.92
N LYS A 87 -21.32 16.47 18.78
CA LYS A 87 -22.52 15.83 19.33
C LYS A 87 -22.61 15.97 20.85
N LEU A 88 -21.51 15.80 21.57
CA LEU A 88 -21.47 15.98 23.02
C LEU A 88 -21.80 17.42 23.42
N TRP A 89 -21.17 18.40 22.78
CA TRP A 89 -21.43 19.81 23.03
C TRP A 89 -22.90 20.18 22.81
N LEU A 90 -23.53 19.67 21.74
CA LEU A 90 -24.95 19.88 21.48
C LEU A 90 -25.85 19.21 22.52
N ALA A 91 -25.45 18.06 23.06
CA ALA A 91 -26.19 17.40 24.13
C ALA A 91 -26.16 18.25 25.42
N GLU A 92 -25.03 18.89 25.72
CA GLU A 92 -24.86 19.76 26.90
C GLU A 92 -25.47 21.16 26.74
N LYS A 93 -25.46 21.72 25.51
CA LYS A 93 -25.88 23.10 25.20
C LYS A 93 -27.04 23.14 24.20
N ARG A 94 -28.04 22.27 24.39
CA ARG A 94 -29.19 22.14 23.45
C ARG A 94 -29.86 23.49 23.17
N GLY A 95 -29.87 23.89 21.90
CA GLY A 95 -30.55 25.10 21.43
C GLY A 95 -29.74 26.40 21.53
N GLN A 96 -28.49 26.37 21.99
CA GLN A 96 -27.59 27.51 21.91
C GLN A 96 -26.75 27.43 20.62
N GLY A 97 -26.88 28.44 19.75
CA GLY A 97 -26.08 28.57 18.52
C GLY A 97 -26.69 27.97 17.25
N ALA A 98 -27.28 26.77 17.30
CA ALA A 98 -27.95 26.14 16.16
C ALA A 98 -29.12 25.24 16.59
N ARG A 99 -30.10 25.02 15.71
CA ARG A 99 -31.19 24.07 15.99
C ARG A 99 -30.63 22.64 15.92
N PRO A 100 -30.98 21.75 16.85
CA PRO A 100 -30.46 20.38 16.87
C PRO A 100 -30.64 19.62 15.56
N ILE A 101 -31.76 19.83 14.87
CA ILE A 101 -32.07 19.15 13.60
C ILE A 101 -31.12 19.55 12.46
N ASP A 102 -30.72 20.82 12.39
CA ASP A 102 -29.81 21.30 11.33
C ASP A 102 -28.42 20.66 11.51
N VAL A 103 -27.99 20.46 12.75
CA VAL A 103 -26.73 19.80 13.04
C VAL A 103 -26.83 18.29 12.79
N GLU A 104 -27.94 17.65 13.13
CA GLU A 104 -28.14 16.23 12.82
C GLU A 104 -28.07 15.96 11.32
N VAL A 105 -28.68 16.80 10.49
CA VAL A 105 -28.61 16.71 9.01
C VAL A 105 -27.18 16.91 8.53
N MET A 106 -26.49 17.97 8.95
CA MET A 106 -25.09 18.20 8.60
C MET A 106 -24.19 17.03 9.01
N MET A 107 -24.47 16.39 10.16
CA MET A 107 -23.73 15.23 10.63
C MET A 107 -23.98 13.96 9.80
N MET A 108 -25.15 13.84 9.17
CA MET A 108 -25.45 12.78 8.20
C MET A 108 -24.66 13.01 6.90
N ASP A 109 -24.67 14.23 6.38
CA ASP A 109 -23.90 14.60 5.18
C ASP A 109 -22.40 14.41 5.39
N PHE A 110 -21.90 14.80 6.56
CA PHE A 110 -20.51 14.60 6.95
C PHE A 110 -20.12 13.12 6.95
N ARG A 111 -21.00 12.23 7.43
CA ARG A 111 -20.77 10.78 7.39
C ARG A 111 -20.74 10.24 5.97
N ALA A 112 -21.65 10.70 5.10
CA ALA A 112 -21.66 10.32 3.69
C ALA A 112 -20.33 10.70 3.00
N ILE A 113 -19.85 11.93 3.21
CA ILE A 113 -18.56 12.39 2.67
C ILE A 113 -17.40 11.54 3.21
N GLN A 114 -17.43 11.15 4.49
CA GLN A 114 -16.41 10.25 5.07
C GLN A 114 -16.44 8.85 4.45
N GLU A 115 -17.62 8.33 4.11
CA GLU A 115 -17.77 7.03 3.45
C GLU A 115 -17.25 7.06 2.01
N ASP A 116 -17.59 8.10 1.25
CA ASP A 116 -17.08 8.31 -0.12
C ASP A 116 -15.54 8.39 -0.13
N MET A 117 -14.98 9.16 0.80
CA MET A 117 -13.54 9.30 0.95
C MET A 117 -12.87 7.97 1.33
N ARG A 118 -13.50 7.15 2.18
CA ARG A 118 -13.02 5.79 2.49
C ARG A 118 -13.09 4.86 1.27
N ALA A 119 -14.13 4.96 0.46
CA ALA A 119 -14.26 4.17 -0.76
C ALA A 119 -13.17 4.53 -1.79
N LEU A 120 -12.91 5.83 -1.99
CA LEU A 120 -11.83 6.32 -2.86
C LEU A 120 -10.46 5.84 -2.37
N MET A 121 -10.19 5.93 -1.06
CA MET A 121 -8.97 5.37 -0.45
C MET A 121 -8.83 3.87 -0.69
N GLY A 122 -9.93 3.11 -0.56
CA GLY A 122 -9.95 1.68 -0.84
C GLY A 122 -9.75 1.32 -2.32
N GLY A 123 -10.08 2.24 -3.23
CA GLY A 123 -9.80 2.10 -4.67
C GLY A 123 -8.33 2.30 -5.03
N ILE A 124 -7.64 3.20 -4.34
CA ILE A 124 -6.20 3.50 -4.56
C ILE A 124 -5.30 2.38 -4.01
N SER A 125 -5.74 1.69 -2.95
CA SER A 125 -4.97 0.63 -2.29
C SER A 125 -5.08 -0.76 -2.95
N LYS A 126 -5.84 -0.91 -4.05
CA LYS A 126 -6.02 -2.19 -4.77
C LYS A 126 -5.05 -2.33 -5.94
#